data_AF-A0A1S0ULJ9-F1
#
_entry.id   AF-A0A1S0ULJ9-F1
#
_cell.length_a   1.000
_cell.length_b   1.000
_cell.length_c   1.000
_cell.angle_alpha   90.00
_cell.angle_beta   90.00
_cell.angle_gamma   90.00
#
_symmetry.space_group_name_H-M   'P 1'
#
loop_
_entity.id
_entity.type
_entity.pdbx_description
1 polymer ?
#
loop_
_entity_poly.entity_id
_entity_poly.type
_entity_poly.pdbx_seq_one_letter_code
_entity_poly.pdbx_strand_id
1 'polypeptide(L)'
;MYFVFIWINRWKSMFGMLMAFGVILHLIANVIGTSIFLLASSRNYPGGEALTSLQYLRHFNRNKPVSVYIDNYAAQTGVSRFLQWYDAWEYNKTENLGPSQLKRFDYLLIGSYTELDIVNFTARKFFATHRVLYNVEAFQ
;
A
#
# COMPACT_ATOMS: atom_id res chain seq x y z
N MET A 1 -25.56 26.74 -6.95
CA MET A 1 -26.62 27.76 -6.79
C MET A 1 -27.81 27.27 -5.95
N TYR A 2 -28.34 26.06 -6.17
CA TYR A 2 -29.52 25.54 -5.46
C TYR A 2 -29.33 25.22 -3.96
N PHE A 3 -28.20 24.64 -3.54
CA PHE A 3 -27.97 24.31 -2.12
C PHE A 3 -27.92 25.55 -1.21
N VAL A 4 -27.30 26.63 -1.69
CA VAL A 4 -27.21 27.92 -0.99
C VAL A 4 -28.62 28.54 -0.88
N PHE A 5 -29.44 28.44 -1.93
CA PHE A 5 -30.82 28.91 -1.91
C PHE A 5 -31.70 28.14 -0.91
N ILE A 6 -31.57 26.81 -0.87
CA ILE A 6 -32.26 25.95 0.12
C ILE A 6 -31.83 26.33 1.53
N TRP A 7 -30.54 26.52 1.77
CA TRP A 7 -30.03 26.90 3.09
C TRP A 7 -30.55 28.27 3.54
N ILE A 8 -30.47 29.30 2.70
CA ILE A 8 -30.93 30.66 3.04
C ILE A 8 -32.43 30.68 3.35
N ASN A 9 -33.23 29.93 2.58
CA ASN A 9 -34.69 29.92 2.73
C ASN A 9 -35.21 28.82 3.67
N ARG A 10 -34.35 28.08 4.38
CA ARG A 10 -34.72 26.89 5.18
C ARG A 10 -35.80 27.15 6.24
N TRP A 11 -35.87 28.37 6.77
CA TRP A 11 -36.85 28.75 7.80
C TRP A 11 -38.20 29.19 7.25
N LYS A 12 -38.35 29.35 5.92
CA LYS A 12 -39.59 29.82 5.30
C LYS A 12 -40.65 28.74 5.15
N SER A 13 -40.28 27.46 5.25
CA SER A 13 -41.21 26.33 5.21
C SER A 13 -40.61 25.08 5.85
N MET A 14 -41.47 24.19 6.37
CA MET A 14 -41.03 22.88 6.87
C MET A 14 -40.31 22.07 5.78
N PHE A 15 -40.77 22.15 4.53
CA PHE A 15 -40.13 21.49 3.40
C PHE A 15 -38.70 22.00 3.17
N GLY A 16 -38.48 23.32 3.23
CA GLY A 16 -37.15 23.92 3.12
C GLY A 16 -36.21 23.47 4.24
N MET A 17 -36.74 23.33 5.47
CA MET A 17 -35.99 22.82 6.61
C MET A 17 -35.60 21.34 6.43
N LEU A 18 -36.53 20.48 6.00
CA LEU A 18 -36.27 19.07 5.70
C LEU A 18 -35.21 18.92 4.60
N MET A 19 -35.30 19.71 3.53
CA MET A 19 -34.30 19.72 2.46
C MET A 19 -32.92 20.13 2.97
N ALA A 20 -32.83 21.14 3.84
CA ALA A 20 -31.55 21.55 4.44
C ALA A 20 -30.93 20.44 5.31
N PHE A 21 -31.73 19.73 6.10
CA PHE A 21 -31.26 18.54 6.84
C PHE A 21 -30.81 17.43 5.90
N GLY A 22 -31.56 17.18 4.82
CA GLY A 22 -31.19 16.20 3.80
C GLY A 22 -29.83 16.50 3.15
N VAL A 23 -29.54 17.77 2.86
CA VAL A 23 -28.23 18.19 2.33
C VAL A 23 -27.12 17.94 3.34
N ILE A 24 -27.30 18.30 4.61
CA ILE A 24 -26.30 18.04 5.66
C ILE A 24 -26.03 16.54 5.79
N LEU A 25 -27.09 15.74 5.88
CA LEU A 25 -26.96 14.28 6.01
C LEU A 25 -26.25 13.67 4.79
N HIS A 26 -26.56 14.14 3.58
CA HIS A 26 -25.88 13.68 2.37
C HIS A 26 -24.39 14.03 2.36
N LEU A 27 -24.01 15.24 2.80
CA LEU A 27 -22.60 15.63 2.93
C LEU A 27 -21.86 14.75 3.95
N ILE A 28 -22.48 14.48 5.11
CA ILE A 28 -21.91 13.60 6.13
C ILE A 28 -21.72 12.18 5.56
N ALA A 29 -22.74 11.64 4.87
CA ALA A 29 -22.66 10.33 4.25
C ALA A 29 -21.54 10.25 3.19
N ASN A 30 -21.33 11.30 2.39
CA ASN A 30 -20.24 11.38 1.44
C ASN A 30 -18.87 11.37 2.13
N VAL A 31 -18.70 12.13 3.21
CA VAL A 31 -17.44 12.15 3.97
C VAL A 31 -17.15 10.77 4.54
N ILE A 32 -18.15 10.11 5.14
CA ILE A 32 -18.00 8.75 5.68
C ILE A 32 -17.64 7.76 4.57
N GLY A 33 -18.41 7.74 3.48
CA GLY A 33 -18.15 6.85 2.35
C GLY A 33 -16.78 7.06 1.72
N THR A 34 -16.39 8.32 1.52
CA THR A 34 -15.07 8.68 0.99
C THR A 34 -13.96 8.24 1.94
N SER A 35 -14.15 8.40 3.25
CA SER A 35 -13.16 7.98 4.26
C SER A 35 -13.00 6.45 4.27
N ILE A 36 -14.09 5.70 4.14
CA ILE A 36 -14.04 4.23 4.03
C ILE A 36 -13.28 3.81 2.78
N PHE A 37 -13.60 4.39 1.61
CA PHE A 37 -12.90 4.07 0.37
C PHE A 37 -11.42 4.50 0.40
N LEU A 38 -11.10 5.61 1.05
CA LEU A 38 -9.73 6.06 1.24
C LEU A 38 -8.94 5.05 2.09
N LEU A 39 -9.50 4.59 3.21
CA LEU A 39 -8.87 3.59 4.08
C LEU A 39 -8.67 2.28 3.34
N ALA A 40 -9.68 1.79 2.63
CA ALA A 40 -9.58 0.58 1.81
C ALA A 40 -8.49 0.73 0.73
N SER A 41 -8.46 1.85 0.02
CA SER A 41 -7.45 2.12 -1.01
C SER A 41 -6.03 2.22 -0.43
N SER A 42 -5.86 2.75 0.78
CA SER A 42 -4.54 2.86 1.40
C SER A 42 -3.91 1.50 1.74
N ARG A 43 -4.75 0.46 1.94
CA ARG A 43 -4.31 -0.91 2.23
C ARG A 43 -4.01 -1.73 0.96
N ASN A 44 -4.26 -1.19 -0.23
CA ASN A 44 -4.05 -1.87 -1.50
C ASN A 44 -2.62 -1.69 -2.07
N TYR A 45 -1.66 -1.30 -1.23
CA TYR A 45 -0.25 -1.09 -1.62
C TYR A 45 0.74 -1.91 -0.76
N PRO A 46 0.56 -3.24 -0.65
CA PRO A 46 1.39 -4.10 0.19
C PRO A 46 2.87 -4.10 -0.19
N GLY A 47 3.23 -3.92 -1.47
CA GLY A 47 4.62 -3.81 -1.89
C GLY A 47 5.31 -2.56 -1.32
N GLY A 48 4.62 -1.42 -1.36
CA GLY A 48 5.10 -0.18 -0.73
C GLY A 48 5.30 -0.35 0.77
N GLU A 49 4.31 -0.94 1.45
CA GLU A 49 4.37 -1.24 2.89
C GLU A 49 5.52 -2.19 3.24
N ALA A 50 5.76 -3.23 2.43
CA ALA A 50 6.86 -4.18 2.62
C ALA A 50 8.22 -3.48 2.54
N LEU A 51 8.42 -2.59 1.56
CA LEU A 51 9.65 -1.83 1.42
C LEU A 51 9.86 -0.85 2.59
N THR A 52 8.83 -0.09 2.98
CA THR A 52 8.94 0.84 4.10
C THR A 52 9.21 0.11 5.42
N SER A 53 8.57 -1.05 5.62
CA SER A 53 8.77 -1.89 6.81
C SER A 53 10.19 -2.45 6.86
N LEU A 54 10.71 -2.97 5.74
CA LEU A 54 12.09 -3.44 5.63
C LEU A 54 13.09 -2.34 6.01
N GLN A 55 12.92 -1.15 5.43
CA GLN A 55 13.81 -0.01 5.68
C GLN A 55 13.75 0.46 7.14
N TYR A 56 12.55 0.48 7.74
CA TYR A 56 12.38 0.80 9.15
C TYR A 56 13.07 -0.24 10.05
N LEU A 57 12.84 -1.54 9.80
CA LEU A 57 13.45 -2.65 10.56
C LEU A 57 14.97 -2.75 10.39
N ARG A 58 15.54 -2.11 9.36
CA ARG A 58 16.97 -2.14 9.04
C ARG A 58 17.60 -0.75 8.98
N HIS A 59 16.99 0.23 9.65
CA HIS A 59 17.47 1.62 9.67
C HIS A 59 18.93 1.76 10.18
N PHE A 60 19.40 0.87 11.05
CA PHE A 60 20.81 0.84 11.48
C PHE A 60 21.81 0.57 10.34
N ASN A 61 21.36 -0.02 9.22
CA ASN A 61 22.17 -0.27 8.03
C ASN A 61 21.90 0.76 6.92
N ARG A 62 21.25 1.90 7.20
CA ARG A 62 20.93 2.94 6.21
C ARG A 62 22.12 3.44 5.39
N ASN A 63 23.32 3.44 5.96
CA ASN A 63 24.54 3.95 5.33
C ASN A 63 25.46 2.83 4.82
N LYS A 64 25.02 1.56 4.87
CA LYS A 64 25.79 0.42 4.39
C LYS A 64 25.28 0.00 3.02
N PRO A 65 26.13 -0.55 2.15
CA PRO A 65 25.68 -1.17 0.91
C PRO A 65 24.78 -2.36 1.26
N VAL A 66 23.51 -2.25 0.86
CA VAL A 66 22.48 -3.29 1.01
C VAL A 66 21.75 -3.38 -0.32
N SER A 67 21.48 -4.60 -0.77
CA SER A 67 20.83 -4.86 -2.04
C SER A 67 19.45 -5.49 -1.84
N VAL A 68 18.43 -4.90 -2.46
CA VAL A 68 17.03 -5.28 -2.35
C VAL A 68 16.48 -5.60 -3.73
N TYR A 69 16.06 -6.83 -3.93
CA TYR A 69 15.31 -7.22 -5.12
C TYR A 69 13.83 -6.89 -4.95
N ILE A 70 13.22 -6.33 -5.99
CA ILE A 70 11.81 -5.98 -6.06
C ILE A 70 11.18 -6.79 -7.19
N ASP A 71 10.26 -7.69 -6.86
CA ASP A 71 9.53 -8.44 -7.87
C ASP A 71 8.42 -7.59 -8.55
N ASN A 72 7.77 -8.17 -9.56
CA ASN A 72 6.74 -7.46 -10.33
C ASN A 72 5.53 -7.10 -9.47
N TYR A 73 5.12 -8.00 -8.56
CA TYR A 73 3.99 -7.76 -7.67
C TYR A 73 4.26 -6.58 -6.74
N ALA A 74 5.41 -6.55 -6.06
CA ALA A 74 5.79 -5.48 -5.13
C ALA A 74 5.86 -4.13 -5.85
N ALA A 75 6.40 -4.11 -7.08
CA ALA A 75 6.43 -2.92 -7.92
C ALA A 75 5.04 -2.40 -8.29
N GLN A 76 4.15 -3.30 -8.71
CA GLN A 76 2.77 -2.97 -9.08
C GLN A 76 1.91 -2.56 -7.88
N THR A 77 2.32 -2.96 -6.67
CA THR A 77 1.59 -2.68 -5.42
C THR A 77 2.31 -1.64 -4.54
N GLY A 78 2.95 -0.66 -5.16
CA GLY A 78 3.32 0.60 -4.49
C GLY A 78 4.80 0.81 -4.23
N VAL A 79 5.70 -0.12 -4.59
CA VAL A 79 7.13 0.19 -4.57
C VAL A 79 7.46 1.22 -5.66
N SER A 80 7.98 2.37 -5.24
CA SER A 80 8.39 3.45 -6.14
C SER A 80 9.70 4.09 -5.68
N ARG A 81 10.31 4.92 -6.54
CA ARG A 81 11.56 5.62 -6.21
C ARG A 81 11.41 6.58 -5.02
N PHE A 82 10.23 7.12 -4.76
CA PHE A 82 9.98 7.99 -3.60
C PHE A 82 10.03 7.25 -2.26
N LEU A 83 9.89 5.92 -2.28
CA LEU A 83 9.98 5.08 -1.09
C LEU A 83 11.39 4.54 -0.84
N GLN A 84 12.38 4.88 -1.68
CA GLN A 84 13.77 4.47 -1.51
C GLN A 84 14.46 5.48 -0.58
N TRP A 85 14.42 5.22 0.73
CA TRP A 85 14.86 6.17 1.76
C TRP A 85 16.38 6.24 1.94
N TYR A 86 17.11 5.21 1.50
CA TYR A 86 18.52 5.04 1.81
C TYR A 86 19.36 5.01 0.53
N ASP A 87 20.11 6.08 0.28
CA ASP A 87 20.93 6.24 -0.93
C ASP A 87 22.04 5.18 -1.08
N ALA A 88 22.50 4.61 0.05
CA ALA A 88 23.51 3.55 0.04
C ALA A 88 22.96 2.18 -0.40
N TRP A 89 21.64 2.04 -0.51
CA TRP A 89 20.99 0.79 -0.88
C TRP A 89 20.81 0.67 -2.40
N GLU A 90 20.99 -0.52 -2.94
CA GLU A 90 20.62 -0.88 -4.31
C GLU A 90 19.19 -1.43 -4.33
N TYR A 91 18.27 -0.74 -5.00
CA TYR A 91 16.91 -1.22 -5.24
C TYR A 91 16.79 -1.72 -6.68
N ASN A 92 16.70 -3.02 -6.87
CA ASN A 92 16.79 -3.66 -8.18
C ASN A 92 15.46 -4.28 -8.61
N LYS A 93 14.98 -3.89 -9.79
CA LYS A 93 13.71 -4.33 -10.38
C LYS A 93 13.90 -5.22 -11.61
N THR A 94 15.11 -5.69 -11.90
CA THR A 94 15.37 -6.51 -13.10
C THR A 94 14.45 -7.73 -13.12
N GLU A 95 13.64 -7.86 -14.16
CA GLU A 95 12.67 -8.94 -14.26
C GLU A 95 13.32 -10.26 -14.68
N ASN A 96 12.59 -11.36 -14.51
CA ASN A 96 12.97 -12.70 -14.99
C ASN A 96 14.30 -13.25 -14.41
N LEU A 97 14.69 -12.81 -13.21
CA LEU A 97 15.84 -13.38 -12.51
C LEU A 97 15.52 -14.77 -11.95
N GLY A 98 16.41 -15.72 -12.22
CA GLY A 98 16.34 -17.06 -11.66
C GLY A 98 16.76 -17.12 -10.18
N PRO A 99 16.44 -18.20 -9.45
CA PRO A 99 16.81 -18.35 -8.03
C PRO A 99 18.30 -18.22 -7.75
N SER A 100 19.17 -18.61 -8.69
CA SER A 100 20.63 -18.47 -8.57
C SER A 100 21.08 -17.00 -8.61
N GLN A 101 20.45 -16.18 -9.45
CA GLN A 101 20.76 -14.75 -9.57
C GLN A 101 20.21 -13.97 -8.37
N LEU A 102 19.09 -14.41 -7.81
CA LEU A 102 18.48 -13.79 -6.63
C LEU A 102 19.33 -13.95 -5.35
N LYS A 103 20.27 -14.91 -5.32
CA LYS A 103 21.16 -15.15 -4.16
C LYS A 103 22.05 -13.97 -3.80
N ARG A 104 22.33 -13.07 -4.74
CA ARG A 104 23.22 -11.92 -4.50
C ARG A 104 22.59 -10.84 -3.64
N PHE A 105 21.26 -10.82 -3.57
CA PHE A 105 20.53 -9.77 -2.86
C PHE A 105 20.49 -10.07 -1.38
N ASP A 106 20.55 -9.03 -0.56
CA ASP A 106 20.41 -9.17 0.89
C ASP A 106 18.95 -9.38 1.30
N TYR A 107 18.03 -8.76 0.56
CA TYR A 107 16.59 -8.87 0.77
C TYR A 107 15.84 -9.06 -0.55
N LEU A 108 14.76 -9.85 -0.47
CA LEU A 108 13.84 -10.07 -1.58
C LEU A 108 12.44 -9.59 -1.16
N LEU A 109 11.85 -8.68 -1.93
CA LEU A 109 10.43 -8.36 -1.84
C LEU A 109 9.70 -9.24 -2.86
N ILE A 110 8.98 -10.25 -2.35
CA ILE A 110 8.28 -11.24 -3.16
C ILE A 110 6.79 -11.21 -2.81
N GLY A 111 5.93 -11.12 -3.82
CA GLY A 111 4.49 -11.25 -3.71
C GLY A 111 3.91 -12.04 -4.86
N SER A 112 2.59 -12.28 -4.81
CA SER A 112 1.89 -13.04 -5.84
C SER A 112 0.42 -12.69 -5.87
N TYR A 113 -0.17 -12.68 -7.06
CA TYR A 113 -1.62 -12.59 -7.26
C TYR A 113 -2.32 -13.96 -7.21
N THR A 114 -1.57 -15.04 -7.43
CA THR A 114 -2.14 -16.39 -7.64
C THR A 114 -1.81 -17.36 -6.53
N GLU A 115 -0.75 -17.10 -5.77
CA GLU A 115 -0.30 -17.98 -4.68
C GLU A 115 -0.96 -17.54 -3.38
N LEU A 116 -1.90 -18.35 -2.88
CA LEU A 116 -2.64 -18.06 -1.64
C LEU A 116 -1.73 -18.16 -0.41
N ASP A 117 -0.76 -19.08 -0.43
CA ASP A 117 0.19 -19.30 0.66
C ASP A 117 1.61 -18.92 0.23
N ILE A 118 1.77 -17.62 -0.04
CA ILE A 118 3.05 -17.07 -0.50
C ILE A 118 4.17 -17.28 0.51
N VAL A 119 3.84 -17.35 1.82
CA VAL A 119 4.81 -17.54 2.89
C VAL A 119 5.45 -18.92 2.78
N ASN A 120 4.64 -19.99 2.70
CA ASN A 120 5.19 -21.34 2.57
C ASN A 120 5.83 -21.57 1.20
N PHE A 121 5.26 -21.01 0.13
CA PHE A 121 5.86 -21.07 -1.21
C PHE A 121 7.26 -20.46 -1.23
N THR A 122 7.42 -19.24 -0.70
CA THR A 122 8.71 -18.53 -0.68
C THR A 122 9.71 -19.22 0.26
N ALA A 123 9.26 -19.66 1.43
CA ALA A 123 10.09 -20.41 2.37
C ALA A 123 10.69 -21.67 1.72
N ARG A 124 9.90 -22.42 0.95
CA ARG A 124 10.38 -23.60 0.21
C ARG A 124 11.26 -23.22 -0.98
N LYS A 125 10.87 -22.23 -1.77
CA LYS A 125 11.58 -21.83 -3.00
C LYS A 125 12.97 -21.26 -2.70
N PHE A 126 13.12 -20.54 -1.60
CA PHE A 126 14.35 -19.82 -1.25
C PHE A 126 15.09 -20.39 -0.04
N PHE A 127 14.66 -21.55 0.51
CA PHE A 127 15.14 -22.12 1.77
C PHE A 127 16.68 -22.18 1.91
N ALA A 128 17.37 -22.44 0.79
CA ALA A 128 18.83 -22.60 0.78
C ALA A 128 19.61 -21.27 0.85
N THR A 129 18.91 -20.13 0.76
CA THR A 129 19.54 -18.82 0.51
C THR A 129 18.96 -17.71 1.39
N HIS A 130 17.65 -17.74 1.61
CA HIS A 130 16.91 -16.72 2.33
C HIS A 130 15.91 -17.39 3.27
N ARG A 131 15.50 -16.62 4.27
CA ARG A 131 14.40 -16.97 5.17
C ARG A 131 13.35 -15.88 5.12
N VAL A 132 12.10 -16.23 5.41
CA VAL A 132 11.03 -15.25 5.57
C VAL A 132 11.36 -14.36 6.76
N LEU A 133 11.38 -13.04 6.53
CA LEU A 133 11.63 -12.05 7.56
C LEU A 133 10.32 -11.54 8.18
N TYR A 134 9.36 -11.18 7.33
CA TYR A 134 8.08 -10.61 7.71
C TYR A 134 7.10 -10.76 6.53
N ASN A 135 5.81 -10.90 6.83
CA ASN A 135 4.72 -11.00 5.86
C ASN A 135 3.88 -9.72 5.88
N VAL A 136 3.51 -9.22 4.70
CA VAL A 136 2.55 -8.11 4.54
C VAL A 136 1.29 -8.67 3.91
N GLU A 137 0.15 -8.44 4.55
CA GLU A 137 -1.14 -8.85 4.02
C GLU A 137 -1.65 -7.82 3.01
N ALA A 138 -2.05 -8.30 1.83
CA ALA A 138 -2.77 -7.49 0.87
C ALA A 138 -4.26 -7.47 1.25
N PHE A 139 -4.93 -6.33 1.04
CA PHE A 139 -6.38 -6.28 1.11
C PHE A 139 -6.96 -7.08 -0.07
N GLN A 140 -7.55 -8.24 0.21
CA GLN A 140 -8.22 -9.11 -0.76
C GLN A 140 -9.73 -9.14 -0.55
#